data_AF-A0A6V7HNE9-F1
#
_entry.id   AF-A0A6V7HNE9-F1
#
_cell.length_a   1.000
_cell.length_b   1.000
_cell.length_c   1.000
_cell.angle_alpha   90.00
_cell.angle_beta   90.00
_cell.angle_gamma   90.00
#
_symmetry.space_group_name_H-M   'P 1'
#
loop_
_entity.id
_entity.type
_entity.pdbx_description
1 polymer ?
#
loop_
_entity_poly.entity_id
_entity_poly.type
_entity_poly.pdbx_seq_one_letter_code
_entity_poly.pdbx_strand_id
1 'polypeptide(L)' 'APVADWMKDVDLRIQHGINFGKTKGFLKTGDSVIVLTGWKSGSGFTNTQRVVYVEDDVAIDSPVCTLSSEEDSYDDMI' A
#
# COMPACT_ATOMS: atom_id res chain seq x y z
N ALA A 1 1.32 12.46 -11.25
CA ALA A 1 -0.11 12.80 -11.25
C ALA A 1 -0.88 11.61 -10.69
N PRO A 2 -2.02 11.80 -10.01
CA PRO A 2 -2.77 10.69 -9.43
C PRO A 2 -3.29 9.75 -10.52
N VAL A 3 -3.25 8.44 -10.26
CA VAL A 3 -3.81 7.43 -11.16
C VAL A 3 -5.34 7.41 -10.99
N ALA A 4 -6.08 7.12 -12.07
CA ALA A 4 -7.55 7.12 -12.05
C ALA A 4 -8.13 6.10 -11.05
N ASP A 5 -7.43 4.97 -10.88
CA ASP A 5 -7.74 3.95 -9.88
C ASP A 5 -7.19 4.38 -8.51
N TRP A 6 -8.11 4.65 -7.58
CA TRP A 6 -7.77 5.12 -6.24
C TRP A 6 -6.89 4.14 -5.45
N MET A 7 -7.17 2.84 -5.54
CA MET A 7 -6.43 1.83 -4.80
C MET A 7 -5.01 1.71 -5.33
N LYS A 8 -4.84 1.69 -6.66
CA LYS A 8 -3.52 1.73 -7.29
C LYS A 8 -2.75 3.01 -6.94
N ASP A 9 -3.41 4.16 -6.94
CA ASP A 9 -2.81 5.44 -6.56
C ASP A 9 -2.34 5.46 -5.09
N VAL A 10 -3.14 4.87 -4.19
CA VAL A 10 -2.79 4.68 -2.78
C VAL A 10 -1.58 3.75 -2.63
N ASP A 11 -1.57 2.59 -3.29
CA ASP A 11 -0.48 1.63 -3.23
C ASP A 11 0.84 2.23 -3.74
N LEU A 12 0.81 2.98 -4.86
CA LEU A 12 1.99 3.67 -5.39
C LEU A 12 2.55 4.70 -4.39
N ARG A 13 1.69 5.43 -3.68
CA ARG A 13 2.12 6.38 -2.64
C ARG A 13 2.71 5.68 -1.42
N ILE A 14 2.13 4.55 -1.01
CA ILE A 14 2.65 3.73 0.08
C ILE A 14 4.06 3.24 -0.27
N GLN A 15 4.23 2.67 -1.46
CA GLN A 15 5.53 2.20 -1.94
C GLN A 15 6.57 3.32 -1.99
N HIS A 16 6.20 4.50 -2.51
CA HIS A 16 7.08 5.66 -2.50
C HIS A 16 7.45 6.09 -1.08
N GLY A 17 6.50 6.09 -0.14
CA GLY A 17 6.73 6.39 1.27
C GLY A 17 7.68 5.42 1.96
N ILE A 18 7.53 4.12 1.70
CA ILE A 18 8.42 3.07 2.21
C ILE A 18 9.84 3.26 1.66
N ASN A 19 9.99 3.46 0.35
CA ASN A 19 11.30 3.66 -0.28
C ASN A 19 12.00 4.93 0.22
N PHE A 20 11.25 6.01 0.42
CA PHE A 20 11.76 7.21 1.06
C PHE A 20 12.19 6.94 2.51
N GLY A 21 11.38 6.23 3.30
CA GLY A 21 11.70 5.84 4.67
C GLY A 21 12.94 4.98 4.78
N LYS A 22 13.12 3.99 3.88
CA LYS A 22 14.33 3.18 3.73
C LYS A 22 15.55 4.06 3.46
N THR A 23 15.46 4.96 2.46
CA THR A 23 16.57 5.85 2.07
C THR A 23 16.99 6.78 3.20
N LYS A 24 16.05 7.19 4.05
CA LYS A 24 16.32 8.02 5.24
C LYS A 24 16.73 7.22 6.47
N GLY A 25 16.69 5.89 6.42
CA GLY A 25 17.01 5.00 7.55
C GLY A 25 15.94 4.94 8.64
N PHE A 26 14.71 5.40 8.35
CA PHE A 26 13.57 5.30 9.27
C PHE A 26 12.97 3.89 9.30
N LEU A 27 13.08 3.18 8.17
CA LEU A 27 12.55 1.84 7.98
C LEU A 27 13.70 0.92 7.54
N LYS A 28 13.66 -0.32 8.01
CA LYS A 28 14.55 -1.41 7.61
C LYS A 28 13.72 -2.57 7.06
N THR A 29 14.35 -3.43 6.28
CA THR A 29 13.74 -4.71 5.88
C THR A 29 13.25 -5.47 7.10
N GLY A 30 12.03 -6.00 7.00
CA GLY A 30 11.38 -6.79 8.05
C GLY A 30 10.58 -5.95 9.04
N ASP A 31 10.73 -4.62 9.04
CA ASP A 31 9.90 -3.75 9.88
C ASP A 31 8.43 -3.84 9.45
N SER A 32 7.53 -3.78 10.42
CA SER A 32 6.09 -3.67 10.16
C SER A 32 5.67 -2.21 10.09
N VAL A 33 4.87 -1.89 9.07
CA VAL A 33 4.33 -0.56 8.80
C VAL A 33 2.81 -0.65 8.80
N ILE A 34 2.17 0.20 9.60
CA ILE A 34 0.72 0.36 9.60
C ILE A 34 0.35 1.46 8.62
N VAL A 35 -0.37 1.09 7.58
CA VAL A 35 -0.91 2.00 6.56
C VAL A 35 -2.32 2.39 6.97
N LEU A 36 -2.56 3.70 7.09
CA LEU A 36 -3.88 4.29 7.35
C LEU A 36 -4.31 5.11 6.14
N THR A 37 -5.41 4.70 5.51
CA THR A 37 -5.92 5.30 4.28
C THR A 37 -7.44 5.37 4.32
N GLY A 38 -8.04 6.01 3.31
CA GLY A 38 -9.49 5.96 3.12
C GLY A 38 -9.88 5.12 1.93
N TRP A 39 -11.08 4.54 1.97
CA TRP A 39 -11.66 3.75 0.88
C TRP A 39 -11.88 4.54 -0.42
N LYS A 40 -11.93 5.88 -0.33
CA LYS A 40 -12.00 6.78 -1.49
C LYS A 40 -11.20 8.06 -1.26
N SER A 41 -10.98 8.80 -2.35
CA SER A 41 -10.32 10.10 -2.32
C SER A 41 -11.14 11.16 -1.59
N GLY A 42 -10.44 12.16 -1.04
CA GLY A 42 -10.99 13.26 -0.27
C GLY A 42 -10.78 13.13 1.23
N SER A 43 -11.05 14.20 1.96
CA SER A 43 -10.90 14.27 3.42
C SER A 43 -12.06 13.56 4.14
N GLY A 44 -11.80 13.01 5.33
CA GLY A 44 -12.83 12.47 6.21
C GLY A 44 -13.21 11.01 5.95
N PHE A 45 -12.51 10.33 5.04
CA PHE A 45 -12.79 8.93 4.71
C PHE A 45 -11.74 7.95 5.25
N THR A 46 -10.91 8.30 6.23
CA THR A 46 -9.84 7.44 6.77
C THR A 46 -10.42 6.28 7.61
N ASN A 47 -10.82 5.20 6.93
CA ASN A 47 -11.47 4.03 7.53
C ASN A 47 -10.75 2.71 7.22
N THR A 48 -9.65 2.73 6.48
CA THR A 48 -8.93 1.53 6.05
C THR A 48 -7.57 1.45 6.70
N GLN A 49 -7.33 0.37 7.45
CA GLN A 49 -6.05 0.06 8.07
C GLN A 49 -5.48 -1.23 7.47
N ARG A 50 -4.19 -1.21 7.11
CA ARG A 50 -3.45 -2.39 6.61
C ARG A 50 -2.13 -2.52 7.35
N VAL A 51 -1.73 -3.74 7.70
CA VAL A 51 -0.36 -4.04 8.15
C VAL A 51 0.43 -4.50 6.94
N VAL A 52 1.54 -3.83 6.66
CA VAL A 52 2.44 -4.15 5.54
C VAL A 52 3.84 -4.37 6.11
N TYR A 53 4.58 -5.31 5.54
CA TYR A 53 5.97 -5.53 5.92
C TYR A 53 6.89 -4.89 4.88
N VAL A 54 7.98 -4.30 5.37
CA VAL A 54 9.01 -3.75 4.50
C VAL A 54 9.81 -4.91 3.91
N GLU A 55 9.59 -5.20 2.63
CA GLU A 55 10.34 -6.24 1.93
C GLU A 55 11.73 -5.76 1.52
N ASP A 56 12.64 -6.70 1.27
CA ASP A 56 13.91 -6.40 0.61
C ASP A 56 13.66 -5.90 -0.81
N ASP A 57 14.58 -5.12 -1.34
CA ASP A 57 14.58 -4.77 -2.76
C ASP A 57 14.92 -6.04 -3.54
N VAL A 58 13.92 -6.88 -3.81
CA VAL A 58 14.07 -8.06 -4.64
C VAL A 58 14.56 -7.58 -6.00
N ALA A 59 15.74 -8.06 -6.41
CA ALA A 59 16.30 -7.77 -7.72
C ALA A 59 15.22 -8.00 -8.80
N ILE A 60 15.20 -7.09 -9.79
CA ILE A 60 14.15 -6.85 -10.81
C ILE A 60 13.72 -8.09 -11.63
N ASP A 61 14.31 -9.27 -11.40
CA ASP A 61 14.06 -10.51 -12.14
C ASP A 61 13.22 -11.56 -11.37
N SER A 62 12.62 -11.23 -10.23
CA SER A 62 11.72 -12.16 -9.53
C SER A 62 10.26 -12.00 -9.97
N PRO A 63 9.59 -13.05 -10.47
CA PRO A 63 8.29 -12.94 -11.14
C PRO A 63 7.07 -12.74 -10.22
N VAL A 64 7.24 -12.34 -8.96
CA VAL A 64 6.11 -12.24 -8.02
C VAL A 64 6.19 -10.96 -7.20
N CYS A 65 5.51 -9.92 -7.68
CA CYS A 65 4.92 -8.91 -6.81
C CYS A 65 3.44 -8.79 -7.16
N THR A 66 2.71 -9.88 -6.93
CA THR A 66 1.25 -9.82 -6.86
C THR A 66 0.90 -9.50 -5.42
N LEU A 67 0.60 -8.23 -5.15
CA LEU A 67 -0.20 -7.87 -3.98
C LEU A 67 -1.55 -8.57 -4.16
N SER A 68 -1.74 -9.71 -3.49
CA SER A 68 -3.06 -10.34 -3.39
C SER A 68 -3.89 -9.50 -2.43
N SER A 69 -4.56 -8.47 -2.96
CA SER A 69 -5.70 -7.88 -2.29
C SER A 69 -6.88 -8.83 -2.47
N GLU A 70 -7.33 -9.45 -1.40
CA GLU A 70 -8.66 -10.04 -1.35
C GLU A 70 -9.65 -8.87 -1.37
N GLU A 71 -10.33 -8.68 -2.50
CA GLU A 71 -11.42 -7.71 -2.60
C GLU A 71 -12.66 -8.31 -1.92
N ASP A 72 -12.85 -8.00 -0.64
CA ASP A 72 -14.13 -8.23 0.02
C ASP A 72 -15.14 -7.20 -0.52
N SER A 73 -15.75 -7.51 -1.67
CA SER A 73 -16.79 -6.67 -2.28
C SER A 73 -18.05 -6.69 -1.40
N TYR A 74 -18.48 -5.53 -0.92
CA TYR A 74 -19.74 -5.34 -0.17
C TYR A 74 -21.01 -5.40 -1.07
N ASP A 75 -20.91 -5.84 -2.32
CA ASP A 75 -22.03 -5.88 -3.28
C ASP A 75 -23.03 -7.03 -3.05
N ASP A 76 -22.79 -7.92 -2.09
CA ASP A 76 -23.62 -9.09 -1.79
C ASP A 76 -24.62 -8.85 -0.62
N MET A 77 -24.82 -7.59 -0.19
CA MET A 77 -25.72 -7.22 0.92
C MET A 77 -27.03 -6.53 0.50
N ILE A 78 -27.48 -6.70 -0.76
CA ILE A 78 -28.81 -6.26 -1.20
C ILE A 78 -29.67 -7.46 -1.58
#